data_AF-A0A6N6MZV8-F1
#
_entry.id   AF-A0A6N6MZV8-F1
#
_cell.length_a   1.000
_cell.length_b   1.000
_cell.length_c   1.000
_cell.angle_alpha   90.00
_cell.angle_beta   90.00
_cell.angle_gamma   90.00
#
_symmetry.space_group_name_H-M   'P 1'
#
loop_
_entity.id
_entity.type
_entity.pdbx_description
1 polymer ?
#
loop_
_entity_poly.entity_id
_entity_poly.type
_entity_poly.pdbx_seq_one_letter_code
_entity_poly.pdbx_strand_id
1 'polypeptide(L)'
;MVLTAFCGFLLYQAAVKLEYHWNWGVIPQFILRHDSTTGTWHAGTLLLGLFMTLRLSLWGSVLALSFGIIFGLLRISKHLYWRLIAGTYVGLVRNTPPLVIVFVFYFFIGDQIMNAFSVNTFAYGLAADDHPLFALLFGPTDQLPQILSAIITIGLFEGAYITEIVRAGIESIEQGQWEASCSLGFNRNQQLRHVILPQALQRMIPALAGQFISTIKDSAIVAVISIQELTFQGLQLMTTTYRTFEIWITVLCMYFILTFMCSLILHRLEHNFAWN
;
A
#
# COMPACT_ATOMS: atom_id res chain seq x y z
N MET A 1 0.27 -28.06 -20.50
CA MET A 1 1.40 -28.85 -21.06
C MET A 1 2.52 -27.97 -21.63
N VAL A 2 2.23 -26.97 -22.48
CA VAL A 2 3.29 -26.06 -23.01
C VAL A 2 3.92 -25.20 -21.91
N LEU A 3 3.10 -24.62 -21.02
CA LEU A 3 3.58 -23.77 -19.92
C LEU A 3 4.49 -24.53 -18.95
N THR A 4 4.11 -25.76 -18.60
CA THR A 4 4.87 -26.63 -17.68
C THR A 4 6.19 -27.08 -18.30
N ALA A 5 6.21 -27.40 -19.60
CA ALA A 5 7.44 -27.73 -20.32
C ALA A 5 8.38 -26.52 -20.43
N PHE A 6 7.83 -25.33 -20.68
CA PHE A 6 8.61 -24.09 -20.73
C PHE A 6 9.21 -23.72 -19.37
N CYS A 7 8.44 -23.81 -18.28
CA CYS A 7 8.95 -23.64 -16.92
C CYS A 7 10.06 -24.66 -16.61
N GLY A 8 9.88 -25.92 -16.99
CA GLY A 8 10.90 -26.97 -16.82
C GLY A 8 12.19 -26.65 -17.59
N PHE A 9 12.08 -26.18 -18.84
CA PHE A 9 13.23 -25.77 -19.64
C PHE A 9 13.99 -24.58 -19.04
N LEU A 10 13.28 -23.57 -18.54
CA LEU A 10 13.89 -22.42 -17.86
C LEU A 10 14.59 -22.83 -16.57
N LEU A 11 13.96 -23.69 -15.76
CA LEU A 11 14.57 -24.23 -14.54
C LEU A 11 15.82 -25.05 -14.85
N TYR A 12 15.80 -25.87 -15.90
CA TYR A 12 16.96 -26.62 -16.34
C TYR A 12 18.11 -25.70 -16.82
N GLN A 13 17.80 -24.68 -17.62
CA GLN A 13 18.82 -23.70 -18.02
C GLN A 13 19.39 -22.93 -16.83
N ALA A 14 18.55 -22.51 -15.89
CA ALA A 14 18.98 -21.83 -14.68
C ALA A 14 19.82 -22.73 -13.76
N ALA A 15 19.52 -24.02 -13.70
CA ALA A 15 20.25 -24.96 -12.85
C ALA A 15 21.58 -25.44 -13.46
N VAL A 16 21.64 -25.60 -14.78
CA VAL A 16 22.76 -26.26 -15.47
C VAL A 16 23.68 -25.28 -16.20
N LYS A 17 23.17 -24.17 -16.74
CA LYS A 17 23.98 -23.21 -17.51
C LYS A 17 24.41 -21.98 -16.74
N LEU A 18 23.75 -21.65 -15.63
CA LEU A 18 24.27 -20.63 -14.73
C LEU A 18 25.36 -21.30 -13.90
N GLU A 19 26.61 -20.81 -13.97
CA GLU A 19 27.69 -21.14 -13.02
C GLU A 19 27.38 -20.52 -11.64
N TYR A 20 26.20 -20.83 -11.09
CA TYR A 20 25.68 -20.28 -9.85
C TYR A 20 25.62 -21.35 -8.76
N HIS A 21 26.29 -21.09 -7.65
CA HIS A 21 26.33 -22.00 -6.52
C HIS A 21 25.16 -21.70 -5.58
N TRP A 22 24.03 -22.35 -5.82
CA TRP A 22 22.81 -22.21 -5.01
C TRP A 22 23.08 -22.54 -3.53
N ASN A 23 22.68 -21.65 -2.63
CA ASN A 23 22.84 -21.80 -1.19
C ASN A 23 21.57 -21.37 -0.42
N TRP A 24 20.55 -22.21 -0.47
CA TRP A 24 19.29 -22.03 0.23
C TRP A 24 19.41 -22.10 1.77
N GLY A 25 20.51 -22.63 2.29
CA GLY A 25 20.75 -22.73 3.74
C GLY A 25 20.85 -21.37 4.44
N VAL A 26 21.09 -20.30 3.67
CA VAL A 26 21.23 -18.93 4.17
C VAL A 26 19.86 -18.27 4.40
N ILE A 27 18.77 -18.72 3.76
CA ILE A 27 17.47 -18.06 3.82
C ILE A 27 16.75 -18.19 5.18
N PRO A 28 16.69 -19.37 5.83
CA PRO A 28 15.96 -19.52 7.08
C PRO A 28 16.35 -18.49 8.16
N GLN A 29 17.63 -18.15 8.26
CA GLN A 29 18.12 -17.16 9.25
C GLN A 29 17.61 -15.73 8.99
N PHE A 30 17.25 -15.40 7.74
CA PHE A 30 16.70 -14.09 7.37
C PHE A 30 15.19 -14.00 7.62
N ILE A 31 14.52 -15.14 7.80
CA ILE A 31 13.10 -15.21 8.16
C ILE A 31 12.96 -15.31 9.68
N LEU A 32 13.66 -16.27 10.30
CA LEU A 32 13.68 -16.50 11.74
C LEU A 32 15.12 -16.65 12.20
N ARG A 33 15.58 -15.72 13.03
CA ARG A 33 16.92 -15.74 13.60
C ARG A 33 16.87 -16.34 15.00
N HIS A 34 17.66 -17.38 15.23
CA HIS A 34 17.89 -17.92 16.57
C HIS A 34 19.09 -17.21 17.20
N ASP A 35 18.89 -16.53 18.32
CA ASP A 35 19.99 -15.90 19.05
C ASP A 35 20.61 -16.93 20.02
N SER A 36 21.88 -17.25 19.81
CA SER A 36 22.63 -18.22 20.61
C SER A 36 22.92 -17.75 22.03
N THR A 37 22.77 -16.45 22.32
CA THR A 37 23.06 -15.86 23.63
C THR A 37 21.85 -15.83 24.57
N THR A 38 20.65 -15.65 24.02
CA THR A 38 19.39 -15.50 24.78
C THR A 38 18.46 -16.71 24.63
N GLY A 39 18.70 -17.58 23.64
CA GLY A 39 17.87 -18.77 23.38
C GLY A 39 16.48 -18.45 22.83
N THR A 40 16.22 -17.19 22.46
CA THR A 40 14.92 -16.73 21.96
C THR A 40 14.95 -16.53 20.44
N TRP A 41 13.81 -16.81 19.82
CA TRP A 41 13.59 -16.59 18.39
C TRP A 41 13.23 -15.13 18.14
N HIS A 42 13.96 -14.51 17.22
CA HIS A 42 13.69 -13.15 16.78
C HIS A 42 13.31 -13.14 15.30
N ALA A 43 12.48 -12.17 14.91
CA ALA A 43 12.15 -11.95 13.50
C ALA A 43 13.44 -11.62 12.73
N GLY A 44 13.70 -12.35 11.64
CA GLY A 44 14.81 -12.06 10.75
C GLY A 44 14.56 -10.80 9.90
N THR A 45 15.58 -10.34 9.18
CA THR A 45 15.55 -9.10 8.40
C THR A 45 14.42 -9.06 7.35
N LEU A 46 14.17 -10.16 6.64
CA LEU A 46 13.08 -10.22 5.66
C LEU A 46 11.71 -10.17 6.35
N LEU A 47 11.57 -10.81 7.52
CA LEU A 47 10.32 -10.79 8.26
C LEU A 47 10.03 -9.41 8.85
N LEU A 48 11.05 -8.71 9.36
CA LEU A 48 10.94 -7.31 9.78
C LEU A 48 10.53 -6.40 8.60
N GLY A 49 11.15 -6.59 7.43
CA GLY A 49 10.77 -5.89 6.20
C GLY A 49 9.31 -6.15 5.80
N LEU A 50 8.85 -7.41 5.89
CA LEU A 50 7.45 -7.79 5.63
C LEU A 50 6.47 -7.07 6.57
N PHE A 51 6.79 -7.00 7.87
CA PHE A 51 5.96 -6.25 8.82
C PHE A 51 5.95 -4.75 8.51
N MET A 52 7.08 -4.19 8.07
CA MET A 52 7.13 -2.80 7.64
C MET A 52 6.29 -2.56 6.39
N THR A 53 6.37 -3.43 5.38
CA THR A 53 5.50 -3.41 4.19
C THR A 53 4.02 -3.40 4.61
N LEU A 54 3.61 -4.33 5.49
CA LEU A 54 2.25 -4.41 6.01
C LEU A 54 1.80 -3.12 6.72
N ARG A 55 2.66 -2.52 7.55
CA ARG A 55 2.37 -1.25 8.25
C ARG A 55 2.17 -0.10 7.26
N LEU A 56 3.07 0.02 6.28
CA LEU A 56 2.98 1.06 5.24
C LEU A 56 1.73 0.91 4.41
N SER A 57 1.38 -0.31 4.01
CA SER A 57 0.17 -0.57 3.22
C SER A 57 -1.09 -0.29 4.04
N LEU A 58 -1.15 -0.74 5.30
CA LEU A 58 -2.33 -0.52 6.14
C LEU A 58 -2.58 0.96 6.38
N TRP A 59 -1.58 1.68 6.91
CA TRP A 59 -1.74 3.10 7.23
C TRP A 59 -1.79 3.99 5.98
N GLY A 60 -1.01 3.63 4.96
CA GLY A 60 -1.04 4.30 3.65
C GLY A 60 -2.41 4.18 3.01
N SER A 61 -3.04 3.00 3.01
CA SER A 61 -4.40 2.82 2.48
C SER A 61 -5.47 3.52 3.31
N VAL A 62 -5.35 3.60 4.63
CA VAL A 62 -6.28 4.40 5.47
C VAL A 62 -6.21 5.88 5.10
N LEU A 63 -5.00 6.41 4.94
CA LEU A 63 -4.80 7.80 4.53
C LEU A 63 -5.28 8.03 3.08
N ALA A 64 -4.96 7.11 2.17
CA ALA A 64 -5.39 7.14 0.78
C ALA A 64 -6.92 7.11 0.66
N LEU A 65 -7.61 6.29 1.45
CA LEU A 65 -9.06 6.22 1.48
C LEU A 65 -9.66 7.54 1.94
N SER A 66 -9.08 8.14 2.97
CA SER A 66 -9.51 9.43 3.50
C SER A 66 -9.37 10.54 2.45
N PHE A 67 -8.18 10.67 1.83
CA PHE A 67 -7.96 11.64 0.75
C PHE A 67 -8.83 11.34 -0.48
N GLY A 68 -8.92 10.07 -0.88
CA GLY A 68 -9.67 9.64 -2.05
C GLY A 68 -11.17 9.91 -1.94
N ILE A 69 -11.76 9.74 -0.76
CA ILE A 69 -13.16 10.12 -0.51
C ILE A 69 -13.33 11.64 -0.62
N ILE A 70 -12.46 12.41 0.04
CA ILE A 70 -12.54 13.88 0.01
C ILE A 70 -12.42 14.40 -1.42
N PHE A 71 -11.34 14.03 -2.12
CA PHE A 71 -11.08 14.48 -3.49
C PHE A 71 -12.08 13.89 -4.49
N GLY A 72 -12.60 12.68 -4.26
CA GLY A 72 -13.66 12.07 -5.04
C GLY A 72 -14.95 12.89 -5.00
N LEU A 73 -15.35 13.32 -3.80
CA LEU A 73 -16.51 14.20 -3.61
C LEU A 73 -16.28 15.60 -4.20
N LEU A 74 -15.08 16.17 -4.07
CA LEU A 74 -14.73 17.46 -4.71
C LEU A 74 -14.84 17.37 -6.24
N ARG A 75 -14.47 16.23 -6.82
CA ARG A 75 -14.47 16.03 -8.27
C ARG A 75 -15.86 15.94 -8.89
N ILE A 76 -16.86 15.48 -8.13
CA ILE A 76 -18.27 15.49 -8.55
C ILE A 76 -19.02 16.76 -8.13
N SER A 77 -18.32 17.73 -7.54
CA SER A 77 -18.92 18.98 -7.08
C SER A 77 -19.47 19.80 -8.25
N LYS A 78 -20.54 20.56 -7.98
CA LYS A 78 -21.09 21.54 -8.94
C LYS A 78 -20.16 22.73 -9.15
N HIS A 79 -19.33 23.05 -8.15
CA HIS A 79 -18.41 24.19 -8.23
C HIS A 79 -17.18 23.83 -9.07
N LEU A 80 -16.99 24.58 -10.16
CA LEU A 80 -15.89 24.38 -11.09
C LEU A 80 -14.52 24.40 -10.39
N TYR A 81 -14.31 25.32 -9.45
CA TYR A 81 -13.05 25.47 -8.72
C TYR A 81 -12.60 24.16 -8.02
N TRP A 82 -13.48 23.57 -7.20
CA TRP A 82 -13.17 22.32 -6.48
C TRP A 82 -12.97 21.14 -7.41
N ARG A 83 -13.77 21.08 -8.48
CA ARG A 83 -13.63 20.05 -9.51
C ARG A 83 -12.31 20.15 -10.25
N LEU A 84 -11.83 21.36 -10.53
CA LEU A 84 -10.54 21.59 -11.18
C LEU A 84 -9.38 21.24 -10.24
N ILE A 85 -9.41 21.63 -8.96
CA ILE A 85 -8.36 21.25 -8.00
C ILE A 85 -8.22 19.73 -7.92
N ALA A 86 -9.34 19.02 -7.73
CA ALA A 86 -9.30 17.57 -7.67
C ALA A 86 -8.89 16.94 -9.00
N GLY A 87 -9.35 17.49 -10.12
CA GLY A 87 -8.95 17.06 -11.46
C GLY A 87 -7.45 17.23 -11.72
N THR A 88 -6.86 18.35 -11.30
CA THR A 88 -5.43 18.63 -11.44
C THR A 88 -4.60 17.70 -10.57
N TYR A 89 -4.96 17.51 -9.30
CA TYR A 89 -4.27 16.56 -8.41
C TYR A 89 -4.26 15.14 -9.00
N VAL A 90 -5.42 14.62 -9.36
CA VAL A 90 -5.56 13.27 -9.94
C VAL A 90 -4.84 13.17 -11.28
N GLY A 91 -5.00 14.18 -12.13
CA GLY A 91 -4.35 14.25 -13.45
C GLY A 91 -2.83 14.27 -13.33
N LEU A 92 -2.27 15.00 -12.38
CA LEU A 92 -0.82 15.02 -12.16
C LEU A 92 -0.34 13.66 -11.66
N VAL A 93 -0.92 13.14 -10.58
CA VAL A 93 -0.44 11.90 -9.94
C VAL A 93 -0.56 10.70 -10.88
N ARG A 94 -1.68 10.54 -11.58
CA ARG A 94 -1.92 9.35 -12.41
C ARG A 94 -1.23 9.39 -13.78
N ASN A 95 -0.85 10.57 -14.26
CA ASN A 95 -0.15 10.72 -15.55
C ASN A 95 1.36 10.95 -15.41
N THR A 96 1.90 10.86 -14.19
CA THR A 96 3.34 10.96 -13.93
C THR A 96 3.88 9.62 -13.45
N PRO A 97 5.16 9.30 -13.72
CA PRO A 97 5.76 8.07 -13.23
C PRO A 97 5.69 7.99 -11.69
N PRO A 98 5.21 6.86 -11.12
CA PRO A 98 5.02 6.71 -9.67
C PRO A 98 6.26 7.05 -8.86
N LEU A 99 7.44 6.61 -9.33
CA LEU A 99 8.71 6.87 -8.66
C LEU A 99 9.00 8.37 -8.49
N VAL A 100 8.69 9.19 -9.51
CA VAL A 100 8.92 10.64 -9.44
C VAL A 100 7.97 11.27 -8.42
N ILE A 101 6.71 10.86 -8.41
CA ILE A 101 5.73 11.34 -7.42
C ILE A 101 6.13 10.94 -6.00
N VAL A 102 6.60 9.71 -5.80
CA VAL A 102 7.08 9.25 -4.50
C VAL A 102 8.24 10.13 -4.01
N PHE A 103 9.20 10.46 -4.87
CA PHE A 103 10.28 11.38 -4.51
C PHE A 103 9.78 12.79 -4.15
N VAL A 104 8.89 13.35 -4.97
CA VAL A 104 8.34 14.69 -4.74
C VAL A 104 7.55 14.72 -3.43
N PHE A 105 6.62 13.79 -3.24
CA PHE A 105 5.80 13.74 -2.03
C PHE A 105 6.63 13.45 -0.79
N TYR A 106 7.63 12.57 -0.86
CA TYR A 106 8.46 12.28 0.29
C TYR A 106 9.32 13.48 0.70
N PHE A 107 10.12 14.02 -0.23
CA PHE A 107 11.09 15.06 0.10
C PHE A 107 10.48 16.46 0.22
N PHE A 108 9.43 16.79 -0.53
CA PHE A 108 8.84 18.14 -0.52
C PHE A 108 7.63 18.26 0.40
N ILE A 109 6.91 17.16 0.67
CA ILE A 109 5.69 17.20 1.49
C ILE A 109 5.93 16.48 2.82
N GLY A 110 6.30 15.20 2.79
CA GLY A 110 6.49 14.38 3.98
C GLY A 110 7.49 14.99 4.95
N ASP A 111 8.73 15.20 4.50
CA ASP A 111 9.80 15.76 5.34
C ASP A 111 9.44 17.15 5.91
N GLN A 112 8.85 18.01 5.08
CA GLN A 112 8.44 19.35 5.51
C GLN A 112 7.32 19.31 6.56
N ILE A 113 6.35 18.41 6.42
CA ILE A 113 5.29 18.20 7.41
C ILE A 113 5.90 17.67 8.72
N MET A 114 6.80 16.69 8.67
CA MET A 114 7.44 16.14 9.87
C MET A 114 8.23 17.20 10.64
N ASN A 115 8.95 18.06 9.92
CA ASN A 115 9.69 19.17 10.50
C ASN A 115 8.76 20.27 11.04
N ALA A 116 7.69 20.62 10.31
CA ALA A 116 6.71 21.61 10.75
C ALA A 116 5.99 21.23 12.05
N PHE A 117 5.62 19.96 12.19
CA PHE A 117 4.98 19.44 13.41
C PHE A 117 5.98 18.98 14.49
N SER A 118 7.28 19.18 14.29
CA SER A 118 8.35 18.77 15.22
C SER A 118 8.23 17.31 15.65
N VAL A 119 7.83 16.42 14.73
CA VAL A 119 7.49 15.02 15.02
C VAL A 119 8.67 14.28 15.66
N ASN A 120 9.91 14.66 15.34
CA ASN A 120 11.11 14.15 15.98
C ASN A 120 11.04 14.27 17.52
N THR A 121 10.62 15.42 18.04
CA THR A 121 10.51 15.66 19.49
C THR A 121 9.42 14.82 20.14
N PHE A 122 8.28 14.66 19.44
CA PHE A 122 7.18 13.83 19.90
C PHE A 122 7.55 12.34 19.91
N ALA A 123 8.28 11.87 18.88
CA ALA A 123 8.77 10.51 18.77
C ALA A 123 9.72 10.15 19.92
N TYR A 124 10.62 11.07 20.31
CA TYR A 124 11.48 10.87 21.48
C TYR A 124 10.69 10.80 22.80
N GLY A 125 9.61 11.57 22.93
CA GLY A 125 8.72 11.50 24.09
C GLY A 125 8.00 10.15 24.22
N LEU A 126 7.53 9.60 23.10
CA LEU A 126 6.89 8.28 23.06
C LEU A 126 7.89 7.11 23.20
N ALA A 127 9.15 7.31 22.79
CA ALA A 127 10.21 6.31 22.92
C ALA A 127 10.56 5.98 24.37
N ALA A 128 10.19 6.83 25.34
CA ALA A 128 10.47 6.62 26.75
C ALA A 128 9.65 5.47 27.38
N ASP A 129 8.51 5.09 26.80
CA ASP A 129 7.53 4.18 27.41
C ASP A 129 7.48 2.76 26.80
N ASP A 130 8.40 2.44 25.88
CA ASP A 130 8.63 1.14 25.22
C ASP A 130 7.40 0.20 25.17
N HIS A 131 6.33 0.69 24.53
CA HIS A 131 5.07 -0.04 24.44
C HIS A 131 5.12 -1.07 23.29
N PRO A 132 5.01 -2.38 23.57
CA PRO A 132 5.18 -3.41 22.53
C PRO A 132 4.10 -3.37 21.45
N LEU A 133 2.87 -2.96 21.81
CA LEU A 133 1.78 -2.76 20.86
C LEU A 133 2.02 -1.58 19.92
N PHE A 134 2.65 -0.52 20.43
CA PHE A 134 2.99 0.65 19.64
C PHE A 134 4.05 0.29 18.60
N ALA A 135 5.11 -0.41 19.02
CA ALA A 135 6.16 -0.90 18.12
C ALA A 135 5.62 -1.84 17.03
N LEU A 136 4.62 -2.66 17.36
CA LEU A 136 3.98 -3.53 16.38
C LEU A 136 3.21 -2.75 15.30
N LEU A 137 2.41 -1.75 15.71
CA LEU A 137 1.50 -1.01 14.83
C LEU A 137 2.17 0.13 14.06
N PHE A 138 3.09 0.85 14.70
CA PHE A 138 3.72 2.06 14.15
C PHE A 138 5.20 1.87 13.82
N GLY A 139 5.82 0.80 14.32
CA GLY A 139 7.24 0.53 14.11
C GLY A 139 8.14 1.17 15.17
N PRO A 140 9.47 1.05 14.98
CA PRO A 140 10.47 1.61 15.88
C PRO A 140 10.34 3.14 15.98
N THR A 141 10.42 3.67 17.20
CA THR A 141 10.20 5.10 17.49
C THR A 141 11.24 6.00 16.83
N ASP A 142 12.46 5.51 16.66
CA ASP A 142 13.56 6.17 15.95
C ASP A 142 13.29 6.37 14.45
N GLN A 143 12.46 5.51 13.86
CA GLN A 143 12.12 5.55 12.43
C GLN A 143 10.76 6.20 12.16
N LEU A 144 10.01 6.60 13.19
CA LEU A 144 8.67 7.17 13.04
C LEU A 144 8.59 8.33 12.03
N PRO A 145 9.50 9.31 12.00
CA PRO A 145 9.41 10.41 11.02
C PRO A 145 9.49 9.90 9.58
N GLN A 146 10.37 8.93 9.30
CA GLN A 146 10.55 8.34 7.98
C GLN A 146 9.32 7.49 7.60
N ILE A 147 8.81 6.70 8.55
CA ILE A 147 7.61 5.87 8.37
C ILE A 147 6.39 6.75 8.08
N LEU A 148 6.19 7.83 8.84
CA LEU A 148 5.07 8.76 8.64
C LEU A 148 5.19 9.51 7.31
N SER A 149 6.37 9.98 6.94
CA SER A 149 6.62 10.56 5.61
C SER A 149 6.30 9.57 4.48
N ALA A 150 6.66 8.29 4.64
CA ALA A 150 6.31 7.24 3.69
C ALA A 150 4.80 6.98 3.63
N ILE A 151 4.11 6.94 4.78
CA ILE A 151 2.64 6.79 4.86
C ILE A 151 1.93 7.97 4.17
N ILE A 152 2.39 9.20 4.40
CA ILE A 152 1.86 10.40 3.72
C ILE A 152 2.06 10.28 2.21
N THR A 153 3.26 9.87 1.79
CA THR A 153 3.62 9.72 0.39
C THR A 153 2.74 8.68 -0.31
N ILE A 154 2.62 7.49 0.27
CA ILE A 154 1.74 6.41 -0.22
C ILE A 154 0.29 6.89 -0.21
N GLY A 155 -0.18 7.51 0.86
CA GLY A 155 -1.55 7.99 0.97
C GLY A 155 -1.93 9.06 -0.07
N LEU A 156 -1.02 10.00 -0.36
CA LEU A 156 -1.22 11.01 -1.41
C LEU A 156 -1.09 10.41 -2.81
N PHE A 157 -0.23 9.42 -3.02
CA PHE A 157 -0.09 8.74 -4.30
C PHE A 157 -1.33 7.88 -4.61
N GLU A 158 -1.65 6.94 -3.72
CA GLU A 158 -2.78 6.01 -3.83
C GLU A 158 -4.14 6.74 -3.74
N GLY A 159 -4.21 7.85 -2.98
CA GLY A 159 -5.41 8.66 -2.85
C GLY A 159 -5.93 9.22 -4.18
N ALA A 160 -5.06 9.42 -5.17
CA ALA A 160 -5.46 9.84 -6.51
C ALA A 160 -6.18 8.72 -7.27
N TYR A 161 -5.77 7.47 -7.08
CA TYR A 161 -6.46 6.30 -7.64
C TYR A 161 -7.79 6.06 -6.93
N ILE A 162 -7.84 6.18 -5.60
CA ILE A 162 -9.09 6.06 -4.85
C ILE A 162 -10.07 7.20 -5.22
N THR A 163 -9.57 8.42 -5.46
CA THR A 163 -10.40 9.53 -5.96
C THR A 163 -11.17 9.14 -7.23
N GLU A 164 -10.54 8.41 -8.14
CA GLU A 164 -11.17 7.91 -9.36
C GLU A 164 -12.17 6.81 -9.10
N ILE A 165 -11.85 5.90 -8.19
CA ILE A 165 -12.77 4.84 -7.75
C ILE A 165 -14.04 5.46 -7.17
N VAL A 166 -13.92 6.45 -6.30
CA VAL A 166 -15.06 7.15 -5.69
C VAL A 166 -15.87 7.89 -6.76
N ARG A 167 -15.19 8.63 -7.64
CA ARG A 167 -15.84 9.39 -8.72
C ARG A 167 -16.59 8.47 -9.69
N ALA A 168 -15.95 7.39 -10.13
CA ALA A 168 -16.55 6.38 -11.01
C ALA A 168 -17.68 5.60 -10.33
N GLY A 169 -17.54 5.27 -9.05
CA GLY A 169 -18.58 4.59 -8.28
C GLY A 169 -19.87 5.41 -8.18
N ILE A 170 -19.75 6.72 -7.93
CA ILE A 170 -20.90 7.64 -7.87
C ILE A 170 -21.53 7.84 -9.25
N GLU A 171 -20.71 8.04 -10.29
CA GLU A 171 -21.20 8.23 -11.66
C GLU A 171 -21.79 6.96 -12.27
N SER A 172 -21.48 5.78 -11.74
CA SER A 172 -22.07 4.53 -12.21
C SER A 172 -23.57 4.42 -11.91
N ILE A 173 -24.07 5.13 -10.90
CA ILE A 173 -25.47 5.07 -10.48
C ILE A 173 -26.38 5.64 -11.56
N GLU A 174 -27.43 4.90 -11.90
CA GLU A 174 -28.37 5.25 -12.97
C GLU A 174 -28.95 6.65 -12.77
N GLN A 175 -29.05 7.39 -13.88
CA GLN A 175 -29.58 8.76 -13.87
C GLN A 175 -31.01 8.83 -13.32
N GLY A 176 -31.82 7.78 -13.49
CA GLY A 176 -33.17 7.69 -12.92
C GLY A 176 -33.21 7.83 -11.40
N GLN A 177 -32.19 7.33 -10.66
CA GLN A 177 -32.11 7.49 -9.20
C GLN A 177 -31.89 8.95 -8.80
N TRP A 178 -31.08 9.67 -9.58
CA TRP A 178 -30.86 11.10 -9.41
C TRP A 178 -32.13 11.91 -9.72
N GLU A 179 -32.82 11.59 -10.82
CA GLU A 179 -34.03 12.28 -11.25
C GLU A 179 -35.23 12.02 -10.31
N ALA A 180 -35.40 10.78 -9.84
CA ALA A 180 -36.44 10.41 -8.90
C ALA A 180 -36.24 11.09 -7.54
N SER A 181 -35.02 11.07 -7.00
CA SER A 181 -34.72 11.75 -5.73
C SER A 181 -34.87 13.27 -5.84
N CYS A 182 -34.50 13.87 -6.98
CA CYS A 182 -34.74 15.28 -7.26
C CYS A 182 -36.24 15.61 -7.33
N SER A 183 -37.04 14.75 -7.97
CA SER A 183 -38.51 14.89 -8.06
C SER A 183 -39.20 14.81 -6.71
N LEU A 184 -38.61 14.10 -5.75
CA LEU A 184 -39.05 14.05 -4.34
C LEU A 184 -38.61 15.28 -3.52
N GLY A 185 -37.98 16.27 -4.14
CA GLY A 185 -37.57 17.52 -3.49
C GLY A 185 -36.22 17.44 -2.76
N PHE A 186 -35.45 16.37 -2.92
CA PHE A 186 -34.14 16.26 -2.26
C PHE A 186 -33.13 17.23 -2.88
N ASN A 187 -32.43 17.98 -2.03
CA ASN A 187 -31.26 18.73 -2.44
C ASN A 187 -30.05 17.79 -2.70
N ARG A 188 -28.98 18.29 -3.34
CA ARG A 188 -27.86 17.44 -3.77
C ARG A 188 -27.16 16.68 -2.63
N ASN A 189 -27.06 17.28 -1.44
CA ASN A 189 -26.50 16.58 -0.28
C ASN A 189 -27.43 15.47 0.21
N GLN A 190 -28.75 15.69 0.18
CA GLN A 190 -29.73 14.68 0.52
C GLN A 190 -29.74 13.53 -0.50
N GLN A 191 -29.69 13.83 -1.80
CA GLN A 191 -29.57 12.83 -2.88
C GLN A 191 -28.32 11.98 -2.67
N LEU A 192 -27.17 12.62 -2.48
CA LEU A 192 -25.90 11.92 -2.22
C LEU A 192 -25.99 11.05 -0.96
N ARG A 193 -26.38 11.61 0.17
CA ARG A 193 -26.34 10.89 1.46
C ARG A 193 -27.34 9.73 1.55
N HIS A 194 -28.56 9.92 1.05
CA HIS A 194 -29.66 8.98 1.33
C HIS A 194 -29.94 8.01 0.18
N VAL A 195 -29.57 8.35 -1.05
CA VAL A 195 -29.92 7.54 -2.23
C VAL A 195 -28.66 7.04 -2.92
N ILE A 196 -27.77 7.95 -3.34
CA ILE A 196 -26.69 7.62 -4.26
C ILE A 196 -25.50 6.98 -3.54
N LEU A 197 -24.99 7.57 -2.45
CA LEU A 197 -23.77 7.11 -1.78
C LEU A 197 -23.89 5.69 -1.20
N PRO A 198 -25.01 5.27 -0.60
CA PRO A 198 -25.17 3.89 -0.15
C PRO A 198 -25.04 2.87 -1.29
N GLN A 199 -25.66 3.14 -2.45
CA GLN A 199 -25.57 2.29 -3.65
C GLN A 199 -24.17 2.35 -4.28
N ALA A 200 -23.60 3.55 -4.36
CA ALA A 200 -22.29 3.76 -4.95
C ALA A 200 -21.20 3.07 -4.12
N LEU A 201 -21.30 3.09 -2.78
CA LEU A 201 -20.38 2.41 -1.88
C LEU A 201 -20.32 0.91 -2.17
N GLN A 202 -21.47 0.25 -2.34
CA GLN A 202 -21.52 -1.18 -2.70
C GLN A 202 -20.79 -1.45 -4.02
N ARG A 203 -20.90 -0.56 -5.01
CA ARG A 203 -20.20 -0.67 -6.30
C ARG A 203 -18.70 -0.36 -6.22
N MET A 204 -18.28 0.45 -5.24
CA MET A 204 -16.86 0.80 -5.03
C MET A 204 -16.07 -0.31 -4.32
N ILE A 205 -16.69 -1.11 -3.45
CA ILE A 205 -16.01 -2.10 -2.60
C ILE A 205 -15.02 -2.99 -3.39
N PRO A 206 -15.38 -3.61 -4.53
CA PRO A 206 -14.44 -4.46 -5.27
C PRO A 206 -13.22 -3.70 -5.80
N ALA A 207 -13.42 -2.48 -6.28
CA ALA A 207 -12.32 -1.64 -6.75
C ALA A 207 -11.42 -1.18 -5.60
N LEU A 208 -12.00 -0.85 -4.44
CA LEU A 208 -11.23 -0.48 -3.24
C LEU A 208 -10.41 -1.66 -2.70
N ALA A 209 -10.97 -2.87 -2.71
CA ALA A 209 -10.26 -4.10 -2.34
C ALA A 209 -9.07 -4.36 -3.28
N GLY A 210 -9.29 -4.26 -4.60
CA GLY A 210 -8.22 -4.33 -5.59
C GLY A 210 -7.15 -3.26 -5.39
N GLN A 211 -7.54 -2.04 -5.02
CA GLN A 211 -6.61 -0.95 -4.74
C GLN A 211 -5.75 -1.23 -3.51
N PHE A 212 -6.31 -1.79 -2.44
CA PHE A 212 -5.54 -2.18 -1.24
C PHE A 212 -4.43 -3.20 -1.59
N ILE A 213 -4.74 -4.20 -2.41
CA ILE A 213 -3.74 -5.18 -2.89
C ILE A 213 -2.67 -4.50 -3.75
N SER A 214 -3.05 -3.51 -4.56
CA SER A 214 -2.10 -2.71 -5.34
C SER A 214 -1.19 -1.89 -4.43
N THR A 215 -1.72 -1.23 -3.40
CA THR A 215 -0.92 -0.47 -2.41
C THR A 215 0.14 -1.36 -1.73
N ILE A 216 -0.15 -2.64 -1.48
CA ILE A 216 0.86 -3.59 -0.95
C ILE A 216 2.04 -3.74 -1.90
N LYS A 217 1.78 -3.89 -3.20
CA LYS A 217 2.84 -4.02 -4.21
C LYS A 217 3.56 -2.68 -4.43
N ASP A 218 2.81 -1.59 -4.51
CA ASP A 218 3.34 -0.26 -4.80
C ASP A 218 4.14 0.31 -3.60
N SER A 219 3.91 -0.20 -2.38
CA SER A 219 4.76 0.12 -1.23
C SER A 219 6.23 -0.28 -1.44
N ALA A 220 6.54 -1.24 -2.32
CA ALA A 220 7.93 -1.58 -2.67
C ALA A 220 8.69 -0.40 -3.31
N ILE A 221 7.99 0.58 -3.91
CA ILE A 221 8.61 1.76 -4.52
C ILE A 221 9.33 2.60 -3.46
N VAL A 222 8.87 2.60 -2.20
CA VAL A 222 9.51 3.37 -1.13
C VAL A 222 10.86 2.81 -0.70
N ALA A 223 11.25 1.61 -1.16
CA ALA A 223 12.61 1.10 -0.98
C ALA A 223 13.66 2.07 -1.55
N VAL A 224 13.33 2.78 -2.64
CA VAL A 224 14.27 3.69 -3.32
C VAL A 224 14.57 4.94 -2.49
N ILE A 225 13.66 5.32 -1.58
CA ILE A 225 13.87 6.41 -0.61
C ILE A 225 14.39 5.89 0.75
N SER A 226 14.99 4.70 0.76
CA SER A 226 15.63 4.07 1.93
C SER A 226 14.69 3.71 3.08
N ILE A 227 13.40 3.51 2.80
CA ILE A 227 12.48 2.94 3.79
C ILE A 227 12.71 1.43 3.89
N GLN A 228 12.93 0.95 5.10
CA GLN A 228 13.37 -0.42 5.40
C GLN A 228 12.24 -1.47 5.31
N GLU A 229 11.51 -1.48 4.20
CA GLU A 229 10.50 -2.49 3.90
C GLU A 229 11.07 -3.73 3.19
N LEU A 230 10.24 -4.71 2.85
CA LEU A 230 10.67 -6.03 2.35
C LEU A 230 11.61 -5.96 1.14
N THR A 231 11.34 -5.10 0.15
CA THR A 231 12.21 -4.94 -1.03
C THR A 231 13.55 -4.32 -0.65
N PHE A 232 13.57 -3.32 0.23
CA PHE A 232 14.80 -2.73 0.76
C PHE A 232 15.65 -3.76 1.50
N GLN A 233 15.03 -4.57 2.37
CA GLN A 233 15.74 -5.63 3.10
C GLN A 233 16.33 -6.68 2.13
N GLY A 234 15.59 -7.03 1.07
CA GLY A 234 16.11 -7.89 0.00
C GLY A 234 17.32 -7.28 -0.70
N LEU A 235 17.28 -5.99 -1.04
CA LEU A 235 18.40 -5.29 -1.66
C LEU A 235 19.64 -5.29 -0.76
N GLN A 236 19.47 -5.01 0.53
CA GLN A 236 20.57 -5.00 1.50
C GLN A 236 21.18 -6.39 1.73
N LEU A 237 20.36 -7.43 1.76
CA LEU A 237 20.85 -8.81 1.87
C LEU A 237 21.61 -9.23 0.61
N MET A 238 21.14 -8.82 -0.58
CA MET A 238 21.81 -9.14 -1.84
C MET A 238 23.20 -8.50 -1.91
N THR A 239 23.33 -7.24 -1.51
CA THR A 239 24.61 -6.53 -1.55
C THR A 239 25.60 -7.01 -0.50
N THR A 240 25.12 -7.51 0.63
CA THR A 240 25.98 -8.01 1.73
C THR A 240 26.37 -9.47 1.55
N THR A 241 25.48 -10.32 1.04
CA THR A 241 25.73 -11.76 0.92
C THR A 241 26.07 -12.24 -0.49
N TYR A 242 25.87 -11.38 -1.50
CA TYR A 242 25.98 -11.71 -2.92
C TYR A 242 25.06 -12.87 -3.39
N ARG A 243 23.99 -13.16 -2.62
CA ARG A 243 23.00 -14.22 -2.91
C ARG A 243 21.76 -13.69 -3.62
N THR A 244 21.96 -13.19 -4.84
CA THR A 244 20.90 -12.54 -5.61
C THR A 244 19.67 -13.42 -5.86
N PHE A 245 19.84 -14.66 -6.31
CA PHE A 245 18.71 -15.47 -6.74
C PHE A 245 17.84 -15.95 -5.57
N GLU A 246 18.44 -16.50 -4.51
CA GLU A 246 17.71 -17.01 -3.35
C GLU A 246 16.94 -15.90 -2.66
N ILE A 247 17.54 -14.70 -2.55
CA ILE A 247 16.90 -13.55 -1.91
C ILE A 247 15.72 -13.06 -2.74
N TRP A 248 15.88 -12.81 -4.04
CA TRP A 248 14.78 -12.29 -4.87
C TRP A 248 13.65 -13.31 -5.06
N ILE A 249 13.96 -14.61 -5.14
CA ILE A 249 12.92 -15.65 -5.14
C ILE A 249 12.17 -15.65 -3.81
N THR A 250 12.87 -15.52 -2.68
CA THR A 250 12.23 -15.47 -1.36
C THR A 250 11.34 -14.23 -1.22
N VAL A 251 11.84 -13.05 -1.61
CA VAL A 251 11.06 -11.79 -1.60
C VAL A 251 9.82 -11.90 -2.49
N LEU A 252 9.97 -12.46 -3.71
CA LEU A 252 8.85 -12.73 -4.62
C LEU A 252 7.80 -13.64 -3.96
N CYS A 253 8.22 -14.76 -3.37
CA CYS A 253 7.33 -15.68 -2.67
C CYS A 253 6.62 -15.00 -1.50
N MET A 254 7.32 -14.16 -0.73
CA MET A 254 6.73 -13.44 0.40
C MET A 254 5.66 -12.42 -0.04
N TYR A 255 5.93 -11.60 -1.07
CA TYR A 255 4.91 -10.71 -1.64
C TYR A 255 3.74 -11.49 -2.23
N PHE A 256 4.01 -12.59 -2.93
CA PHE A 256 2.97 -13.43 -3.50
C PHE A 256 2.07 -14.02 -2.41
N ILE A 257 2.64 -14.65 -1.38
CA ILE A 257 1.87 -15.21 -0.26
C ILE A 257 1.05 -14.09 0.41
N LEU A 258 1.66 -12.93 0.68
CA LEU A 258 0.99 -11.80 1.30
C LEU A 258 -0.23 -11.33 0.48
N THR A 259 0.00 -11.02 -0.80
CA THR A 259 -1.04 -10.49 -1.68
C THR A 259 -2.10 -11.54 -2.03
N PHE A 260 -1.72 -12.81 -2.17
CA PHE A 260 -2.64 -13.91 -2.42
C PHE A 260 -3.54 -14.18 -1.21
N MET A 261 -2.98 -14.22 0.01
CA MET A 261 -3.79 -14.34 1.24
C MET A 261 -4.75 -13.16 1.39
N CYS A 262 -4.29 -11.95 1.13
CA CYS A 262 -5.13 -10.75 1.15
C CYS A 262 -6.27 -10.83 0.11
N SER A 263 -5.97 -11.25 -1.12
CA SER A 263 -6.94 -11.46 -2.18
C SER A 263 -8.01 -12.49 -1.80
N LEU A 264 -7.63 -13.62 -1.19
CA LEU A 264 -8.59 -14.62 -0.71
C LEU A 264 -9.51 -14.08 0.38
N ILE A 265 -8.97 -13.30 1.32
CA ILE A 265 -9.75 -12.70 2.40
C ILE A 265 -10.74 -11.67 1.83
N LEU A 266 -10.26 -10.78 0.98
CA LEU A 266 -11.09 -9.73 0.37
C LEU A 266 -12.17 -10.30 -0.54
N HIS A 267 -11.86 -11.32 -1.34
CA HIS A 267 -12.84 -11.97 -2.20
C HIS A 267 -13.97 -12.66 -1.41
N ARG A 268 -13.64 -13.27 -0.26
CA ARG A 268 -14.65 -13.81 0.66
C ARG A 268 -15.52 -12.71 1.25
N LEU A 269 -14.94 -11.56 1.60
CA LEU A 269 -15.70 -10.42 2.10
C LEU A 269 -16.62 -9.83 1.03
N GLU A 270 -16.14 -9.69 -0.22
CA GLU A 270 -16.92 -9.23 -1.37
C GLU A 270 -18.17 -10.10 -1.60
N HIS A 271 -18.01 -11.43 -1.56
CA HIS A 271 -19.13 -12.35 -1.73
C HIS A 271 -20.22 -12.18 -0.66
N ASN A 272 -19.86 -11.80 0.56
CA ASN A 272 -20.84 -11.58 1.63
C ASN A 272 -21.54 -10.22 1.55
N PHE A 273 -20.91 -9.22 0.93
CA PHE A 273 -21.45 -7.86 0.77
C PHE A 273 -22.23 -7.65 -0.53
N ALA A 274 -21.94 -8.39 -1.59
CA ALA A 274 -22.58 -8.22 -2.91
C ALA A 274 -23.97 -8.89 -3.03
N TRP A 275 -24.39 -9.69 -2.05
CA TRP A 275 -25.58 -10.55 -2.13
C TRP A 275 -26.54 -10.42 -0.92
N ASN A 276 -26.49 -9.30 -0.20
CA ASN A 276 -27.47 -8.89 0.82
C ASN A 276 -27.99 -7.49 0.49
#